data_AF-A0A2R6ETV5-F1
#
_entry.id   AF-A0A2R6ETV5-F1
#
_cell.length_a   1.000
_cell.length_b   1.000
_cell.length_c   1.000
_cell.angle_alpha   90.00
_cell.angle_beta   90.00
_cell.angle_gamma   90.00
#
_symmetry.space_group_name_H-M   'P 1'
#
loop_
_entity.id
_entity.type
_entity.pdbx_description
1 polymer ?
#
loop_
_entity_poly.entity_id
_entity_poly.type
_entity_poly.pdbx_seq_one_letter_code
_entity_poly.pdbx_strand_id
1 'polypeptide(L)'
;MGYACPVCDDPQADAGHLANHLAFTAMTGSDDHGAWLDDRVPDWGQLGETELADRVVDHAEETEFPQVFEESGLADHDHDGDLSRGGDHHRGDREMSDDDAAVLAEARELTKEMLDESGTAGTDDTATEDETE
;
A
#
# COMPACT_ATOMS: atom_id res chain seq x y z
N MET A 1 14.53 7.21 15.23
CA MET A 1 13.73 7.60 16.42
C MET A 1 12.43 8.12 15.85
N GLY A 2 11.29 7.59 16.30
CA GLY A 2 10.00 8.00 15.78
C GLY A 2 9.52 9.28 16.45
N TYR A 3 8.54 9.95 15.84
CA TYR A 3 7.96 11.18 16.35
C TYR A 3 6.44 11.17 16.20
N ALA A 4 5.71 11.60 17.22
CA ALA A 4 4.27 11.76 17.14
C ALA A 4 3.93 13.06 16.39
N CYS A 5 2.96 12.99 15.48
CA CYS A 5 2.43 14.19 14.83
C CYS A 5 1.77 15.10 15.88
N PRO A 6 2.14 16.38 16.01
CA PRO A 6 1.59 17.28 17.03
C PRO A 6 0.12 17.69 16.79
N VAL A 7 -0.48 17.25 15.68
CA VAL A 7 -1.86 17.58 15.30
C VAL A 7 -2.82 16.40 15.50
N CYS A 8 -2.41 15.19 15.11
CA CYS A 8 -3.25 13.99 15.18
C CYS A 8 -2.68 12.86 16.06
N ASP A 9 -1.53 13.08 16.70
CA ASP A 9 -0.82 12.12 17.55
C ASP A 9 -0.36 10.82 16.83
N ASP A 10 -0.53 10.72 15.50
CA ASP A 10 -0.07 9.56 14.74
C ASP A 10 1.47 9.42 14.82
N PRO A 11 1.99 8.26 15.24
CA PRO A 11 3.42 8.03 15.30
C PRO A 11 3.99 7.98 13.88
N GLN A 12 5.15 8.59 13.67
CA GLN A 12 5.90 8.62 12.41
C GLN A 12 7.26 7.96 12.61
N ALA A 13 7.75 7.26 11.59
CA ALA A 13 8.95 6.42 11.70
C ALA A 13 10.22 7.22 12.02
N ASP A 14 10.32 8.43 11.47
CA ASP A 14 11.42 9.37 11.67
C ASP A 14 10.98 10.82 11.37
N ALA A 15 11.92 11.75 11.55
CA ALA A 15 11.71 13.18 11.35
C ALA A 15 11.31 13.55 9.90
N GLY A 16 11.86 12.84 8.91
CA GLY A 16 11.51 13.06 7.50
C GLY A 16 10.09 12.57 7.20
N HIS A 17 9.71 11.41 7.74
CA HIS A 17 8.32 10.92 7.66
C HIS A 17 7.34 11.88 8.32
N LEU A 18 7.68 12.45 9.48
CA LEU A 18 6.88 13.49 10.12
C LEU A 18 6.70 14.74 9.24
N ALA A 19 7.80 15.24 8.66
CA ALA A 19 7.75 16.39 7.76
C ALA A 19 6.85 16.14 6.54
N ASN A 20 7.01 14.98 5.91
CA ASN A 20 6.18 14.59 4.76
C ASN A 20 4.71 14.40 5.15
N HIS A 21 4.43 13.74 6.28
CA HIS A 21 3.08 13.57 6.79
C HIS A 21 2.38 14.93 6.94
N LEU A 22 3.01 15.89 7.63
CA LEU A 22 2.49 17.25 7.82
C LEU A 22 2.28 17.98 6.48
N ALA A 23 3.27 17.96 5.59
CA ALA A 23 3.20 18.66 4.32
C ALA A 23 2.10 18.10 3.39
N PHE A 24 2.02 16.78 3.24
CA PHE A 24 1.00 16.14 2.40
C PHE A 24 -0.41 16.28 2.96
N THR A 25 -0.59 16.14 4.28
CA THR A 25 -1.91 16.32 4.91
C THR A 25 -2.39 17.77 4.81
N ALA A 26 -1.49 18.75 4.97
CA ALA A 26 -1.80 20.14 4.71
C ALA A 26 -2.18 20.39 3.23
N MET A 27 -1.45 19.82 2.27
CA MET A 27 -1.73 19.98 0.84
C MET A 27 -3.04 19.30 0.38
N THR A 28 -3.42 18.19 1.02
CA THR A 28 -4.62 17.41 0.66
C THR A 28 -5.91 17.90 1.31
N GLY A 29 -5.82 18.96 2.14
CA GLY A 29 -6.98 19.67 2.68
C GLY A 29 -7.36 19.28 4.10
N SER A 30 -6.44 18.75 4.91
CA SER A 30 -6.62 18.68 6.35
C SER A 30 -6.26 20.04 6.97
N ASP A 31 -7.26 20.92 7.13
CA ASP A 31 -7.08 22.31 7.56
C ASP A 31 -6.30 22.43 8.89
N ASP A 32 -6.45 21.50 9.83
CA ASP A 32 -5.71 21.54 11.10
C ASP A 32 -4.19 21.42 10.92
N HIS A 33 -3.74 20.59 9.96
CA HIS A 33 -2.31 20.41 9.68
C HIS A 33 -1.73 21.63 8.95
N GLY A 34 -2.50 22.19 8.00
CA GLY A 34 -2.12 23.42 7.30
C GLY A 34 -2.05 24.62 8.23
N ALA A 35 -3.07 24.82 9.08
CA ALA A 35 -3.11 25.91 10.04
C ALA A 35 -1.97 25.82 11.08
N TRP A 36 -1.66 24.59 11.53
CA TRP A 36 -0.52 24.38 12.43
C TRP A 36 0.81 24.73 11.76
N LEU A 37 1.02 24.29 10.52
CA LEU A 37 2.23 24.62 9.76
C LEU A 37 2.34 26.13 9.49
N ASP A 38 1.25 26.80 9.12
CA ASP A 38 1.26 28.25 8.87
C ASP A 38 1.57 29.08 10.13
N ASP A 39 1.18 28.61 11.33
CA ASP A 39 1.49 29.27 12.62
C ASP A 39 2.96 29.05 13.05
N ARG A 40 3.48 27.82 12.91
CA ARG A 40 4.77 27.42 13.50
C ARG A 40 5.93 27.47 12.53
N VAL A 41 5.68 27.16 11.27
CA VAL A 41 6.71 27.05 10.23
C VAL A 41 6.27 27.91 9.04
N PRO A 42 6.40 29.25 9.14
CA PRO A 42 6.12 30.12 8.01
C PRO A 42 6.97 29.71 6.81
N ASP A 43 6.38 29.84 5.61
CA ASP A 43 7.00 29.45 4.34
C ASP A 43 7.35 27.96 4.23
N TRP A 44 6.69 27.08 5.00
CA TRP A 44 6.94 25.63 4.96
C TRP A 44 6.86 25.02 3.55
N GLY A 45 5.98 25.53 2.69
CA GLY A 45 5.83 25.07 1.31
C GLY A 45 7.03 25.32 0.40
N GLN A 46 8.00 26.14 0.86
CA GLN A 46 9.27 26.37 0.18
C GLN A 46 10.41 25.51 0.71
N LEU A 47 10.20 24.82 1.84
CA LEU A 47 11.21 24.00 2.50
C LEU A 47 11.24 22.60 1.92
N GLY A 48 12.44 22.04 1.79
CA GLY A 48 12.60 20.62 1.53
C GLY A 48 12.26 19.77 2.76
N GLU A 49 12.10 18.46 2.56
CA GLU A 49 11.82 17.48 3.63
C GLU A 49 12.74 17.66 4.84
N THR A 50 14.06 17.67 4.63
CA THR A 50 15.04 17.78 5.72
C THR A 50 14.94 19.11 6.46
N GLU A 51 14.77 20.21 5.72
CA GLU A 51 14.67 21.55 6.32
C GLU A 51 13.37 21.73 7.11
N LEU A 52 12.30 21.09 6.65
CA LEU A 52 11.02 21.05 7.37
C LEU A 52 11.15 20.15 8.60
N ALA A 53 11.75 18.97 8.46
CA ALA A 53 12.01 18.02 9.54
C ALA A 53 12.74 18.68 10.70
N ASP A 54 13.85 19.37 10.44
CA ASP A 54 14.64 20.07 11.46
C ASP A 54 13.82 21.11 12.25
N ARG A 55 12.78 21.71 11.64
CA ARG A 55 11.92 22.68 12.32
C ARG A 55 10.77 22.03 13.10
N VAL A 56 10.23 20.93 12.60
CA VAL A 56 9.06 20.29 13.22
C VAL A 56 9.42 19.35 14.37
N VAL A 57 10.64 18.79 14.39
CA VAL A 57 11.10 17.91 15.48
C VAL A 57 11.15 18.60 16.83
N ASP A 58 11.44 19.91 16.88
CA ASP A 58 11.42 20.71 18.11
C ASP A 58 10.02 20.80 18.74
N HIS A 59 8.98 20.50 17.97
CA HIS A 59 7.58 20.56 18.39
C HIS A 59 6.92 19.18 18.53
N ALA A 60 7.60 18.12 18.11
CA ALA A 60 7.06 16.77 18.11
C ALA A 60 7.61 15.96 19.28
N GLU A 61 6.74 15.16 19.89
CA GLU A 61 7.16 14.24 20.96
C GLU A 61 7.89 13.04 20.33
N GLU A 62 9.07 12.71 20.84
CA GLU A 62 9.76 11.46 20.48
C GLU A 62 8.94 10.26 20.96
N THR A 63 8.61 9.35 20.05
CA THR A 63 7.79 8.17 20.35
C THR A 63 8.31 6.91 19.64
N GLU A 64 7.93 5.76 20.16
CA GLU A 64 8.23 4.48 19.54
C GLU A 64 7.26 4.27 18.37
N PHE A 65 7.82 4.13 17.16
CA PHE A 65 6.99 3.77 16.00
C PHE A 65 6.67 2.27 16.08
N PRO A 66 5.37 1.88 16.14
CA PRO A 66 5.00 0.48 16.23
C PRO A 66 5.43 -0.24 14.94
N GLN A 67 6.48 -1.05 15.05
CA GLN A 67 6.92 -1.95 13.98
C GLN A 67 5.95 -3.13 13.94
N VAL A 68 4.74 -2.90 13.41
CA VAL A 68 3.84 -4.00 13.03
C VAL A 68 4.43 -4.65 11.79
N PHE A 69 5.38 -5.56 12.02
CA PHE A 69 5.66 -6.59 11.04
C PHE A 69 4.35 -7.35 10.86
N GLU A 70 3.69 -7.19 9.71
CA GLU A 70 2.89 -8.28 9.19
C GLU A 70 3.83 -9.48 9.16
N GLU A 71 3.56 -10.44 10.04
CA GLU A 71 4.25 -11.71 10.17
C GLU A 71 4.21 -12.39 8.79
N SER A 72 5.20 -12.06 7.96
CA SER A 72 5.48 -12.79 6.74
C SER A 72 6.07 -14.12 7.21
N GLY A 73 5.16 -15.08 7.38
CA GLY A 73 5.38 -16.39 7.98
C GLY A 73 6.69 -17.06 7.56
N LEU A 74 7.70 -16.91 8.39
CA LEU A 74 8.94 -17.70 8.40
C LEU A 74 9.23 -18.23 9.81
N ALA A 75 8.18 -18.45 10.61
CA ALA A 75 8.25 -19.35 11.75
C ALA A 75 7.94 -20.76 11.23
N ASP A 76 8.92 -21.66 11.40
CA ASP A 76 8.82 -23.10 11.19
C ASP A 76 7.49 -23.65 11.71
N HIS A 77 6.72 -24.29 10.82
CA HIS A 77 5.38 -24.84 11.10
C HIS A 77 5.51 -26.10 11.99
N ASP A 78 5.64 -25.92 13.31
CA ASP A 78 5.28 -26.95 14.29
C ASP A 78 3.97 -26.52 14.97
N HIS A 79 2.85 -27.08 14.50
CA HIS A 79 1.53 -26.83 15.07
C HIS A 79 1.35 -27.66 16.35
N ASP A 80 1.81 -27.13 17.48
CA ASP A 80 1.28 -27.57 18.78
C ASP A 80 1.28 -26.38 19.75
N GLY A 81 0.11 -25.76 19.93
CA GLY A 81 -0.04 -24.67 20.89
C GLY A 81 -1.24 -23.77 20.63
N ASP A 82 -2.36 -24.15 21.22
CA ASP A 82 -3.49 -23.32 21.64
C ASP A 82 -3.09 -21.84 21.87
N LEU A 83 -3.45 -20.95 20.93
CA LEU A 83 -3.41 -19.50 21.12
C LEU A 83 -4.79 -18.91 20.90
N SER A 84 -5.22 -18.26 21.97
CA SER A 84 -6.51 -17.62 22.17
C SER A 84 -6.92 -16.72 21.00
N ARG A 85 -8.16 -16.95 20.57
CA ARG A 85 -8.89 -16.30 19.48
C ARG A 85 -9.12 -14.81 19.77
N GLY A 86 -8.14 -13.98 19.44
CA GLY A 86 -8.21 -12.52 19.52
C GLY A 86 -8.00 -11.88 18.15
N GLY A 87 -9.05 -11.89 17.32
CA GLY A 87 -9.00 -11.33 15.96
C GLY A 87 -10.22 -11.67 15.08
N ASP A 88 -11.34 -12.08 15.67
CA ASP A 88 -12.62 -12.10 14.97
C ASP A 88 -13.25 -10.74 15.21
N HIS A 89 -13.13 -9.78 14.28
CA HIS A 89 -14.13 -8.75 13.95
C HIS A 89 -13.58 -7.91 12.77
N HIS A 90 -14.21 -8.03 11.60
CA HIS A 90 -14.03 -7.24 10.34
C HIS A 90 -13.25 -7.83 9.16
N ARG A 91 -12.96 -9.13 9.10
CA ARG A 91 -12.99 -9.80 7.78
C ARG A 91 -14.44 -10.20 7.56
N GLY A 92 -15.19 -9.33 6.89
CA GLY A 92 -16.58 -9.60 6.54
C GLY A 92 -16.65 -10.93 5.81
N ASP A 93 -17.28 -11.89 6.48
CA ASP A 93 -17.97 -13.01 5.87
C ASP A 93 -19.07 -12.42 4.96
N ARG A 94 -18.64 -11.86 3.83
CA ARG A 94 -19.50 -11.69 2.67
C ARG A 94 -19.25 -12.97 1.90
N GLU A 95 -20.06 -13.99 2.18
CA GLU A 95 -20.18 -15.13 1.29
C GLU A 95 -20.29 -14.57 -0.13
N MET A 96 -19.37 -15.00 -1.00
CA MET A 96 -19.29 -14.53 -2.39
C MET A 96 -20.70 -14.61 -2.98
N SER A 97 -21.27 -13.47 -3.38
CA SER A 97 -22.62 -13.47 -3.92
C SER A 97 -22.63 -14.23 -5.24
N ASP A 98 -23.76 -14.84 -5.58
CA ASP A 98 -23.95 -15.49 -6.89
C ASP A 98 -23.68 -14.51 -8.04
N ASP A 99 -24.01 -13.23 -7.84
CA ASP A 99 -23.73 -12.14 -8.78
C ASP A 99 -22.22 -11.87 -8.92
N ASP A 100 -21.47 -11.82 -7.81
CA ASP A 100 -20.01 -11.65 -7.83
C ASP A 100 -19.32 -12.84 -8.53
N ALA A 101 -19.83 -14.06 -8.30
CA ALA A 101 -19.33 -15.26 -8.94
C ALA A 101 -19.61 -15.28 -10.46
N ALA A 102 -20.79 -14.78 -10.88
CA ALA A 102 -21.14 -14.64 -12.29
C ALA A 102 -20.22 -13.64 -13.02
N VAL A 103 -20.01 -12.45 -12.44
CA VAL A 103 -19.13 -11.41 -13.02
C VAL A 103 -17.69 -11.92 -13.21
N LEU A 104 -17.16 -12.68 -12.24
CA LEU A 104 -15.83 -13.26 -12.35
C LEU A 104 -15.75 -14.39 -13.40
N ALA A 105 -16.84 -15.13 -13.62
CA ALA A 105 -16.91 -16.12 -14.69
C ALA A 105 -16.91 -15.45 -16.07
N GLU A 106 -17.69 -14.39 -16.25
CA GLU A 106 -17.73 -13.61 -17.51
C GLU A 106 -16.36 -13.00 -17.84
N ALA A 107 -15.68 -12.42 -16.85
CA ALA A 107 -14.35 -11.85 -17.05
C ALA A 107 -13.31 -12.90 -17.51
N ARG A 108 -13.43 -14.13 -17.02
CA ARG A 108 -12.55 -15.26 -17.41
C ARG A 108 -12.81 -15.70 -18.84
N GLU A 109 -14.07 -15.76 -19.27
CA GLU A 109 -14.41 -16.13 -20.64
C GLU A 109 -13.91 -15.08 -21.64
N LEU A 110 -14.10 -13.78 -21.37
CA LEU A 110 -13.55 -12.70 -22.21
C LEU A 110 -12.02 -12.78 -22.34
N THR A 111 -11.33 -13.13 -21.25
CA THR A 111 -9.88 -13.32 -21.26
C THR A 111 -9.47 -14.51 -22.12
N LYS A 112 -10.26 -15.59 -22.10
CA LYS A 112 -10.03 -16.78 -22.91
C LYS A 112 -10.27 -16.52 -24.39
N GLU A 113 -11.32 -15.76 -24.74
CA GLU A 113 -11.60 -15.33 -26.12
C GLU A 113 -10.46 -14.46 -26.67
N MET A 114 -9.97 -13.49 -25.89
CA MET A 114 -8.82 -12.67 -26.30
C MET A 114 -7.55 -13.51 -26.51
N LEU A 115 -7.33 -14.54 -25.68
CA LEU A 115 -6.18 -15.43 -25.81
C LEU A 115 -6.29 -16.34 -27.04
N ASP A 116 -7.48 -16.86 -27.34
CA ASP A 116 -7.75 -17.68 -28.53
C ASP A 116 -7.60 -16.86 -29.83
N GLU A 117 -8.12 -15.63 -29.84
CA GLU A 117 -7.96 -14.69 -30.97
C GLU A 117 -6.49 -14.28 -31.17
N SER A 118 -5.68 -14.23 -30.10
CA SER A 118 -4.24 -13.98 -30.19
C SER A 118 -3.40 -15.19 -30.61
N GLY A 119 -3.94 -16.41 -30.48
CA GLY A 119 -3.26 -17.67 -30.77
C GLY A 119 -3.25 -18.08 -32.26
N THR A 120 -4.01 -17.41 -33.12
CA THR A 120 -4.04 -17.69 -34.57
C THR A 120 -2.96 -16.95 -35.37
N ALA A 121 -2.08 -16.17 -34.73
CA ALA A 121 -0.99 -15.44 -35.38
C ALA A 121 0.37 -16.16 -35.25
N GLY A 122 0.43 -17.46 -35.56
CA GLY A 122 1.69 -18.18 -35.42
C GLY A 122 1.74 -19.64 -35.85
N THR A 123 1.31 -19.97 -37.07
CA THR A 123 1.85 -21.12 -37.86
C THR A 123 1.42 -21.01 -39.32
N ASP A 124 2.07 -20.11 -40.07
CA ASP A 124 2.18 -20.19 -41.54
C ASP A 124 3.65 -19.92 -41.89
N ASP A 125 4.52 -20.88 -41.60
CA ASP A 125 5.83 -21.02 -42.24
C ASP A 125 6.47 -22.36 -41.84
N THR A 126 6.41 -23.38 -42.71
CA THR A 126 7.61 -24.16 -43.06
C THR A 126 7.44 -24.75 -44.45
N ALA A 127 8.32 -24.27 -45.32
CA ALA A 127 8.54 -24.56 -46.71
C ALA A 127 8.85 -26.05 -47.03
N THR A 128 8.39 -26.46 -48.21
CA THR A 128 9.05 -27.31 -49.22
C THR A 128 9.97 -28.44 -48.75
N GLU A 129 9.52 -29.68 -48.87
CA GLU A 129 10.40 -30.84 -48.94
C GLU A 129 10.62 -31.22 -50.42
N ASP A 130 11.85 -30.97 -50.85
CA ASP A 130 12.49 -31.36 -52.10
C ASP A 130 12.72 -32.88 -52.07
N GLU A 131 11.94 -33.66 -52.83
CA GLU A 131 12.18 -35.09 -53.01
C GLU A 131 13.18 -35.32 -54.15
N THR A 132 14.46 -35.46 -53.80
CA THR A 132 15.48 -36.12 -54.63
C THR A 132 16.08 -37.31 -53.88
N GLU A 133 15.72 -38.54 -54.27
CA GLU A 133 16.64 -39.65 -54.61
C GLU A 133 15.90 -40.80 -55.29
#